data_AF-A0A7X9GGZ3-F1
#
_entry.id   AF-A0A7X9GGZ3-F1
#
_cell.length_a   1.000
_cell.length_b   1.000
_cell.length_c   1.000
_cell.angle_alpha   90.00
_cell.angle_beta   90.00
_cell.angle_gamma   90.00
#
_symmetry.space_group_name_H-M   'P 1'
#
loop_
_entity.id
_entity.type
_entity.pdbx_description
1 polymer ?
#
loop_
_entity_poly.entity_id
_entity_poly.type
_entity_poly.pdbx_seq_one_letter_code
_entity_poly.pdbx_strand_id
1 'polypeptide(L)'
;LVTEPTPFGLHDLKIAVETVRQVGYPFGVVINRSDAGDSRVLEYCESEKIPVLLEIKEDMDIAKAYSIGKSIVETKSEYIELFTSLYKKIEELVEKKNIFQKPAITTGVKL
;
A
#
# COMPACT_ATOMS: atom_id res chain seq x y z
N LEU A 1 -1.72 2.05 3.09
CA LEU A 1 -2.36 1.42 4.28
C LEU A 1 -1.77 0.03 4.46
N VAL A 2 -1.67 -0.46 5.70
CA VAL A 2 -1.19 -1.83 5.99
C VAL A 2 -2.31 -2.56 6.73
N THR A 3 -2.60 -3.81 6.37
CA THR A 3 -3.60 -4.65 7.06
C THR A 3 -3.17 -6.12 7.06
N GLU A 4 -3.92 -6.98 7.75
CA GLU A 4 -3.80 -8.43 7.73
C GLU A 4 -5.11 -9.06 7.22
N PRO A 5 -5.09 -10.25 6.57
CA PRO A 5 -6.26 -10.89 5.97
C PRO A 5 -7.22 -11.52 6.99
N THR A 6 -7.49 -10.82 8.09
CA THR A 6 -8.38 -11.23 9.18
C THR A 6 -9.68 -10.42 9.16
N PRO A 7 -10.77 -10.90 9.79
CA PRO A 7 -12.01 -10.11 9.90
C PRO A 7 -11.80 -8.72 10.51
N PHE A 8 -10.94 -8.62 11.52
CA PHE A 8 -10.62 -7.35 12.18
C PHE A 8 -9.77 -6.45 11.28
N GLY A 9 -8.75 -7.01 10.61
CA GLY A 9 -7.93 -6.26 9.65
C GLY A 9 -8.75 -5.69 8.50
N LEU A 10 -9.75 -6.43 8.00
CA LEU A 10 -10.68 -5.93 6.99
C LEU A 10 -11.59 -4.82 7.51
N HIS A 11 -12.08 -4.93 8.75
CA HIS A 11 -12.90 -3.89 9.37
C HIS A 11 -12.11 -2.58 9.51
N ASP A 12 -10.90 -2.65 10.06
CA ASP A 12 -10.03 -1.49 10.26
C ASP A 12 -9.61 -0.88 8.92
N LEU A 13 -9.33 -1.72 7.91
CA LEU A 13 -9.00 -1.27 6.57
C LEU A 13 -10.15 -0.44 5.98
N LYS A 14 -11.42 -0.89 6.10
CA LYS A 14 -12.57 -0.16 5.56
C LYS A 14 -12.67 1.26 6.13
N ILE A 15 -12.52 1.42 7.45
CA ILE A 15 -12.55 2.71 8.13
C ILE A 15 -11.40 3.61 7.66
N ALA A 16 -10.18 3.05 7.55
CA ALA A 16 -9.02 3.78 7.08
C ALA A 16 -9.16 4.23 5.62
N VAL A 17 -9.74 3.38 4.76
CA VAL A 17 -10.02 3.69 3.35
C VAL A 17 -11.01 4.85 3.22
N GLU A 18 -12.10 4.84 3.99
CA GLU A 18 -13.06 5.94 4.02
C GLU A 18 -12.37 7.27 4.39
N THR A 19 -11.53 7.22 5.42
CA THR A 19 -10.77 8.39 5.90
C THR A 19 -9.82 8.93 4.82
N VAL A 20 -8.99 8.07 4.22
CA VAL A 20 -8.01 8.50 3.20
C VAL A 20 -8.70 9.03 1.94
N ARG A 21 -9.85 8.47 1.56
CA ARG A 21 -10.64 8.97 0.43
C ARG A 21 -11.15 10.39 0.66
N GLN A 22 -11.53 10.75 1.89
CA GLN A 22 -11.94 12.12 2.22
C GLN A 22 -10.80 13.13 2.10
N VAL A 23 -9.57 12.73 2.45
CA VAL A 23 -8.38 13.58 2.28
C VAL A 23 -8.00 13.73 0.80
N GLY A 24 -8.33 12.73 -0.02
CA GLY A 24 -8.17 12.81 -1.47
C GLY A 24 -6.74 12.59 -1.94
N TYR A 25 -5.89 11.88 -1.18
CA TYR A 25 -4.56 11.45 -1.63
C TYR A 25 -4.61 10.11 -2.40
N PRO A 26 -3.67 9.82 -3.31
CA PRO A 26 -3.54 8.49 -3.87
C PRO A 26 -3.06 7.54 -2.78
N PHE A 27 -3.54 6.30 -2.78
CA PHE A 27 -3.13 5.30 -1.80
C PHE A 27 -3.22 3.90 -2.38
N GLY A 28 -2.54 2.97 -1.71
CA GLY A 28 -2.65 1.54 -1.92
C GLY A 28 -2.54 0.78 -0.60
N VAL A 29 -2.65 -0.55 -0.69
CA VAL A 29 -2.66 -1.45 0.46
C VAL A 29 -1.45 -2.39 0.43
N VAL A 30 -0.82 -2.58 1.58
CA VAL A 30 0.13 -3.67 1.83
C VAL A 30 -0.57 -4.68 2.73
N ILE A 31 -0.56 -5.95 2.34
CA ILE A 31 -1.11 -7.04 3.15
C ILE A 31 0.03 -7.69 3.91
N ASN A 32 0.09 -7.42 5.20
CA ASN A 32 0.96 -8.11 6.14
C ASN A 32 0.35 -9.47 6.52
N ARG A 33 1.19 -10.44 6.88
CA ARG A 33 0.78 -11.82 7.19
C ARG A 33 -0.19 -12.39 6.17
N SER A 34 0.14 -12.29 4.88
CA SER A 34 -0.82 -12.58 3.79
C SER A 34 -1.32 -14.03 3.77
N ASP A 35 -0.69 -14.93 4.51
CA ASP A 35 -1.05 -16.34 4.70
C ASP A 35 -1.87 -16.63 5.98
N ALA A 36 -2.17 -15.63 6.81
CA ALA A 36 -2.86 -15.80 8.10
C ALA A 36 -4.40 -15.89 8.01
N GLY A 37 -4.99 -15.79 6.82
CA GLY A 37 -6.45 -15.73 6.67
C GLY A 37 -6.95 -16.02 5.27
N ASP A 38 -8.04 -15.36 4.87
CA ASP A 38 -8.74 -15.63 3.61
C ASP A 38 -8.64 -14.48 2.59
N SER A 39 -9.29 -14.65 1.45
CA SER A 39 -9.24 -13.72 0.31
C SER A 39 -10.06 -12.45 0.50
N ARG A 40 -10.81 -12.26 1.59
CA ARG A 40 -11.75 -11.13 1.70
C ARG A 40 -11.10 -9.75 1.64
N VAL A 41 -9.86 -9.61 2.11
CA VAL A 41 -9.11 -8.34 1.98
C VAL A 41 -8.74 -8.08 0.52
N LEU A 42 -8.31 -9.12 -0.22
CA LEU A 42 -8.01 -9.02 -1.64
C LEU A 42 -9.27 -8.68 -2.45
N GLU A 43 -10.36 -9.42 -2.21
CA GLU A 43 -11.68 -9.19 -2.83
C GLU A 43 -12.20 -7.77 -2.55
N TYR A 44 -12.05 -7.30 -1.31
CA TYR A 44 -12.41 -5.94 -0.95
C TYR A 44 -11.57 -4.91 -1.72
N CYS A 45 -10.24 -5.07 -1.73
CA CYS A 45 -9.36 -4.17 -2.47
C CYS A 45 -9.70 -4.14 -3.96
N GLU A 46 -9.98 -5.30 -4.58
CA GLU A 46 -10.39 -5.40 -5.97
C GLU A 46 -11.72 -4.67 -6.23
N SER A 47 -12.75 -4.95 -5.42
CA SER A 47 -14.07 -4.33 -5.55
C SER A 47 -14.03 -2.80 -5.42
N GLU A 48 -13.17 -2.30 -4.53
CA GLU A 48 -12.97 -0.87 -4.27
C GLU A 48 -11.94 -0.21 -5.18
N LYS A 49 -11.37 -0.97 -6.12
CA LYS A 49 -10.30 -0.54 -7.05
C LYS A 49 -9.08 0.05 -6.34
N ILE A 50 -8.71 -0.57 -5.22
CA ILE A 50 -7.55 -0.18 -4.42
C ILE A 50 -6.36 -1.06 -4.82
N PRO A 51 -5.23 -0.48 -5.25
CA PRO A 51 -4.07 -1.27 -5.64
C PRO A 51 -3.44 -1.93 -4.40
N VAL A 52 -3.26 -3.25 -4.47
CA VAL A 52 -2.41 -4.01 -3.53
C VAL A 52 -0.97 -3.89 -4.01
N LEU A 53 -0.13 -3.24 -3.22
CA LEU A 53 1.23 -2.87 -3.59
C LEU A 53 2.25 -3.95 -3.23
N LEU A 54 1.99 -4.66 -2.14
CA LEU A 54 2.87 -5.69 -1.61
C LEU A 54 2.07 -6.65 -0.71
N GLU A 55 2.45 -7.92 -0.76
CA GLU A 55 2.03 -8.95 0.19
C GLU A 55 3.27 -9.49 0.90
N ILE A 56 3.22 -9.59 2.21
CA ILE A 56 4.30 -10.12 3.05
C ILE A 56 3.72 -11.29 3.85
N LYS A 57 4.29 -12.49 3.69
CA LYS A 57 3.91 -13.67 4.49
C LYS A 57 4.41 -13.54 5.92
N GLU A 58 3.83 -14.31 6.85
CA GLU A 58 4.40 -14.42 8.19
C GLU A 58 5.85 -14.92 8.11
N ASP A 59 6.76 -14.16 8.72
CA ASP A 59 8.19 -14.46 8.75
C ASP A 59 8.72 -14.22 10.16
N MET A 60 9.02 -15.31 10.85
CA MET A 60 9.55 -15.28 12.22
C MET A 60 10.88 -14.52 12.33
N ASP A 61 11.63 -14.38 11.24
CA ASP A 61 12.88 -13.63 11.27
C ASP A 61 12.63 -12.12 11.34
N ILE A 62 11.48 -11.61 10.87
CA ILE A 62 11.04 -10.23 11.11
C ILE A 62 10.88 -10.01 12.62
N ALA A 63 10.15 -10.91 13.30
CA ALA A 63 9.91 -10.80 14.74
C ALA A 63 11.22 -10.86 15.54
N LYS A 64 12.13 -11.77 15.17
CA LYS A 64 13.46 -11.88 15.81
C LYS A 64 14.30 -10.62 15.60
N ALA A 65 14.42 -10.14 14.35
CA ALA A 65 15.20 -8.94 14.04
C ALA A 65 14.72 -7.75 14.87
N TYR A 66 13.41 -7.53 14.89
CA TYR A 66 12.80 -6.45 15.67
C TYR A 66 13.04 -6.61 17.19
N SER A 67 12.98 -7.84 17.73
CA SER A 67 13.21 -8.10 19.16
C SER A 67 14.62 -7.73 19.66
N ILE A 68 15.59 -7.65 18.74
CA ILE A 68 16.98 -7.23 19.04
C ILE A 68 17.30 -5.83 18.50
N GLY A 69 16.28 -5.05 18.13
CA GLY A 69 16.43 -3.67 17.66
C GLY A 69 17.05 -3.55 16.26
N LYS A 70 16.98 -4.60 15.43
CA LYS A 70 17.43 -4.60 14.04
C LYS A 70 16.27 -4.51 13.08
N SER A 71 16.48 -3.86 11.94
CA SER A 71 15.55 -3.94 10.82
C SER A 71 15.68 -5.29 10.09
N ILE A 72 14.61 -5.71 9.42
CA ILE A 72 14.63 -6.95 8.64
C ILE A 72 15.70 -6.93 7.54
N VAL A 73 15.97 -5.77 6.92
CA VAL A 73 16.97 -5.65 5.85
C VAL A 73 18.41 -5.86 6.32
N GLU A 74 18.69 -5.66 7.61
CA GLU A 74 19.99 -5.99 8.20
C GLU A 74 20.19 -7.50 8.39
N THR A 75 19.09 -8.26 8.43
CA THR A 75 19.11 -9.72 8.61
C THR A 75 18.81 -10.48 7.32
N LYS A 76 18.06 -9.88 6.40
CA LYS A 76 17.55 -10.45 5.15
C LYS A 76 17.58 -9.38 4.07
N SER A 77 18.69 -9.33 3.32
CA SER A 77 18.90 -8.32 2.28
C SER A 77 17.91 -8.40 1.13
N GLU A 78 17.23 -9.53 0.92
CA GLU A 78 16.17 -9.68 -0.08
C GLU A 78 14.99 -8.71 0.13
N TYR A 79 14.76 -8.27 1.38
CA TYR A 79 13.74 -7.26 1.67
C TYR A 79 14.10 -5.88 1.11
N ILE A 80 15.37 -5.61 0.81
CA ILE A 80 15.78 -4.35 0.16
C ILE A 80 15.13 -4.23 -1.22
N GLU A 81 15.19 -5.29 -2.03
CA GLU A 81 14.57 -5.31 -3.37
C GLU A 81 13.05 -5.21 -3.28
N LEU A 82 12.46 -5.88 -2.28
CA LEU A 82 11.02 -5.86 -2.02
C LEU A 82 10.52 -4.45 -1.69
N PHE A 83 11.19 -3.75 -0.76
CA PHE A 83 10.83 -2.40 -0.36
C PHE A 83 11.18 -1.36 -1.43
N THR A 84 12.26 -1.57 -2.19
CA THR A 84 12.58 -0.72 -3.36
C THR A 84 11.49 -0.81 -4.42
N SER A 85 10.99 -2.02 -4.67
CA SER A 85 9.89 -2.26 -5.61
C SER A 85 8.58 -1.61 -5.11
N LEU A 86 8.29 -1.73 -3.81
CA LEU A 86 7.14 -1.05 -3.19
C LEU A 86 7.24 0.47 -3.34
N TYR A 87 8.42 1.05 -3.07
CA TYR A 87 8.67 2.48 -3.20
C TYR A 87 8.39 2.98 -4.63
N LYS A 88 8.89 2.28 -5.66
CA LYS A 88 8.62 2.61 -7.06
C LYS A 88 7.12 2.57 -7.41
N LYS A 89 6.39 1.56 -6.93
CA LYS A 89 4.93 1.48 -7.11
C LYS A 89 4.21 2.68 -6.48
N ILE A 90 4.69 3.16 -5.34
CA ILE A 90 4.13 4.35 -4.67
C ILE A 90 4.41 5.60 -5.50
N GLU A 91 5.64 5.78 -6.01
CA GLU A 91 5.98 6.89 -6.91
C GLU A 91 5.06 6.92 -8.13
N GLU A 92 4.89 5.79 -8.83
CA GLU A 92 4.00 5.68 -9.99
C GLU A 92 2.54 6.05 -9.68
N LEU A 93 2.04 5.68 -8.48
CA LEU A 93 0.69 6.04 -8.05
C LEU A 93 0.53 7.54 -7.82
N VAL A 94 1.54 8.16 -7.21
CA VAL A 94 1.56 9.60 -6.93
C VAL A 94 1.67 10.39 -8.24
N GLU A 95 2.55 9.97 -9.16
CA GLU A 95 2.75 10.61 -10.46
C GLU A 95 1.51 10.56 -11.33
N LYS A 96 0.84 9.40 -11.43
CA LYS A 96 -0.43 9.27 -12.18
C LYS A 96 -1.44 10.31 -11.72
N LYS A 97 -1.60 10.50 -10.40
CA LYS A 97 -2.52 11.50 -9.87
C LYS A 97 -2.11 12.93 -10.24
N ASN A 98 -0.83 13.26 -10.16
CA ASN A 98 -0.31 14.59 -10.53
C ASN A 98 -0.56 14.92 -12.00
N ILE A 99 -0.53 13.92 -12.89
CA ILE A 99 -0.87 14.08 -14.31
C ILE A 99 -2.37 14.43 -14.48
N PHE A 100 -3.27 13.76 -13.76
CA PHE A 100 -4.72 14.01 -13.85
C PHE A 100 -5.21 15.24 -13.05
N GLN A 101 -4.36 15.83 -12.20
CA GLN A 101 -4.64 17.08 -11.48
C GLN A 101 -3.99 18.32 -12.09
N LYS A 102 -3.19 18.18 -13.16
CA LYS A 102 -2.63 19.33 -13.89
C LYS A 102 -3.79 20.04 -14.64
N PRO A 103 -4.04 21.35 -14.43
CA PRO A 103 -5.03 22.06 -15.22
C PRO A 103 -4.63 21.95 -16.69
N ALA A 104 -5.58 21.60 -17.56
CA ALA A 104 -5.41 21.80 -18.99
C ALA A 104 -5.07 23.29 -19.18
N ILE A 105 -3.82 23.58 -19.55
CA ILE A 105 -3.43 24.92 -19.95
C ILE A 105 -4.30 25.21 -21.17
N THR A 106 -5.39 25.93 -20.95
CA THR A 106 -6.24 26.42 -22.03
C THR A 106 -5.42 27.52 -22.66
N THR A 107 -4.66 27.19 -23.71
CA THR A 107 -4.10 28.16 -24.63
C THR A 107 -5.26 28.74 -25.44
N GLY A 108 -6.13 29.46 -24.74
CA GLY A 108 -7.19 30.27 -25.29
C GLY A 108 -6.58 31.59 -25.70
N VAL A 109 -6.26 31.70 -26.99
CA VAL A 109 -6.14 32.98 -27.70
C VAL A 109 -7.30 33.89 -27.26
N LYS A 110 -6.98 35.09 -26.79
CA LYS A 110 -7.91 36.22 -26.82
C LYS A 110 -7.15 37.56 -26.84
N LEU A 111 -7.24 38.17 -28.02
CA LEU A 111 -7.03 39.56 -28.44
C LEU A 111 -5.58 40.07 -28.48
#